data_AF-A0A952NLU3-F1
#
_entry.id   AF-A0A952NLU3-F1
#
_cell.length_a   1.000
_cell.length_b   1.000
_cell.length_c   1.000
_cell.angle_alpha   90.00
_cell.angle_beta   90.00
_cell.angle_gamma   90.00
#
_symmetry.space_group_name_H-M   'P 1'
#
loop_
_entity.id
_entity.type
_entity.pdbx_description
1 polymer ?
#
loop_
_entity_poly.entity_id
_entity_poly.type
_entity_poly.pdbx_seq_one_letter_code
_entity_poly.pdbx_strand_id
1 'polypeptide(L)' 'MKKEYDLKKMRARKGPARVYPEAKKATITMRIDAITLGDLKTEAERLGIPYQTLAQSILHRFVTGELVDKKSRAG' A
#
# COMPACT_ATOMS: atom_id res chain seq x y z
N MET A 1 4.70 -7.64 41.97
CA MET A 1 5.49 -7.10 40.84
C MET A 1 6.57 -8.12 40.50
N LYS A 2 6.58 -8.70 39.30
CA LYS A 2 7.61 -9.69 38.93
C LYS A 2 8.95 -8.96 38.80
N LYS A 3 9.93 -9.41 39.58
CA LYS A 3 11.31 -8.95 39.57
C LYS A 3 11.93 -9.22 38.19
N GLU A 4 12.51 -8.15 37.66
CA GLU A 4 13.53 -8.09 36.60
C GLU A 4 13.24 -8.85 35.29
N TYR A 5 12.92 -8.06 34.27
CA TYR A 5 13.13 -8.47 32.89
C TYR A 5 14.63 -8.46 32.61
N ASP A 6 15.26 -9.64 32.59
CA ASP A 6 16.68 -9.81 32.29
C ASP A 6 16.94 -9.59 30.78
N LEU A 7 17.03 -8.31 30.40
CA LEU A 7 17.22 -7.85 29.01
C LEU A 7 18.46 -8.47 28.35
N LYS A 8 19.44 -8.95 29.13
CA LYS A 8 20.65 -9.62 28.63
C LYS A 8 20.39 -11.02 28.05
N LYS A 9 19.23 -11.64 28.34
CA LYS A 9 18.83 -12.92 27.75
C LYS A 9 18.07 -12.76 26.43
N MET A 10 17.70 -11.54 26.04
CA MET A 10 17.18 -11.28 24.70
C MET A 10 18.33 -11.30 23.69
N ARG A 11 18.61 -12.50 23.17
CA ARG A 11 19.47 -12.67 22.01
C ARG A 11 18.82 -11.97 20.82
N ALA A 12 19.53 -11.03 20.19
CA ALA A 12 19.15 -10.53 18.88
C ALA A 12 18.86 -11.74 17.97
N ARG A 13 17.69 -11.76 17.33
CA ARG A 13 17.28 -12.86 16.46
C ARG A 13 18.36 -13.04 15.39
N LYS A 14 19.09 -14.16 15.42
CA LYS A 14 20.00 -14.52 14.34
C LYS A 14 19.17 -14.87 13.10
N GLY A 15 19.21 -14.00 12.10
CA GLY A 15 18.58 -14.20 10.79
C GLY A 15 17.91 -12.93 10.28
N PRO A 16 17.77 -12.77 8.94
CA PRO A 16 17.00 -11.66 8.39
C PRO A 16 15.58 -11.68 8.96
N ALA A 17 14.99 -10.50 9.14
CA ALA A 17 13.59 -10.39 9.52
C ALA A 17 12.76 -11.25 8.55
N ARG A 18 11.81 -12.02 9.08
CA ARG A 18 10.93 -12.88 8.28
C ARG A 18 10.00 -11.96 7.48
N VAL A 19 10.46 -11.51 6.32
CA VAL A 19 9.65 -10.74 5.37
C VAL A 19 9.02 -11.76 4.44
N TYR A 20 7.69 -11.78 4.39
CA TYR A 20 6.95 -12.54 3.40
C TYR A 20 7.38 -12.07 2.00
N PRO A 21 7.85 -12.96 1.11
CA PRO A 21 8.30 -12.58 -0.24
C PRO A 21 7.26 -11.75 -1.00
N GLU A 22 5.98 -12.06 -0.81
CA GLU A 22 4.80 -11.35 -1.34
C GLU A 22 4.64 -9.92 -0.80
N ALA A 23 5.25 -9.57 0.33
CA ALA A 23 5.24 -8.21 0.87
C ALA A 23 6.33 -7.30 0.27
N LYS A 24 7.18 -7.83 -0.62
CA LYS A 24 8.24 -7.05 -1.26
C LYS A 24 7.63 -6.08 -2.27
N LYS A 25 7.80 -4.79 -2.01
CA LYS A 25 7.36 -3.72 -2.93
C LYS A 25 8.32 -3.61 -4.12
N ALA A 26 7.75 -3.46 -5.32
CA ALA A 26 8.48 -3.13 -6.54
C ALA A 26 8.23 -1.67 -6.92
N THR A 27 9.26 -0.99 -7.42
CA THR A 27 9.15 0.37 -7.95
C THR A 27 8.68 0.32 -9.40
N ILE A 28 7.70 1.15 -9.75
CA ILE A 28 7.17 1.26 -11.11
C ILE A 28 7.32 2.71 -11.57
N THR A 29 7.90 2.91 -12.76
CA THR A 29 7.98 4.22 -13.42
C THR A 29 6.96 4.25 -14.56
N MET A 30 6.07 5.24 -14.56
CA MET A 30 5.08 5.42 -15.62
C MET A 30 4.88 6.91 -15.95
N ARG A 31 4.54 7.21 -17.20
CA ARG A 31 4.11 8.55 -17.63
C ARG A 31 2.60 8.66 -17.45
N ILE A 32 2.16 9.75 -16.85
CA ILE A 32 0.75 10.11 -16.63
C ILE A 32 0.62 11.57 -17.02
N ASP A 33 -0.50 11.96 -17.63
CA ASP A 33 -0.77 13.36 -17.90
C ASP A 33 -0.94 14.16 -16.59
N ALA A 34 -0.67 15.46 -16.67
CA ALA A 34 -0.67 16.31 -15.48
C ALA A 34 -2.07 16.47 -14.85
N ILE A 35 -3.13 16.40 -15.65
CA ILE A 35 -4.51 16.57 -15.21
C ILE A 35 -4.91 15.36 -14.37
N THR A 36 -4.74 14.14 -14.90
CA THR A 36 -5.01 12.89 -14.19
C THR A 36 -4.19 12.78 -12.89
N LEU A 37 -2.92 13.21 -12.90
CA LEU A 37 -2.11 13.23 -11.68
C LEU A 37 -2.65 14.23 -10.65
N GLY A 38 -3.16 15.38 -11.10
CA GLY A 38 -3.81 16.38 -10.25
C GLY A 38 -5.07 15.81 -9.59
N ASP A 39 -5.98 15.27 -10.39
CA ASP A 39 -7.24 14.68 -9.91
C ASP A 39 -6.99 13.56 -8.90
N LEU A 40 -6.00 12.71 -9.16
CA LEU A 40 -5.62 11.63 -8.24
C LEU A 40 -5.12 12.17 -6.90
N LYS A 41 -4.34 13.27 -6.90
CA LYS A 41 -3.86 13.90 -5.66
C LYS A 41 -5.00 14.53 -4.88
N THR A 42 -5.89 15.26 -5.56
CA THR A 42 -7.07 15.88 -4.93
C THR A 42 -7.96 14.82 -4.28
N GLU A 43 -8.19 13.69 -4.94
CA GLU A 43 -8.99 12.61 -4.37
C GLU A 43 -8.29 11.92 -3.20
N ALA A 44 -6.96 11.76 -3.27
CA ALA A 44 -6.18 11.19 -2.18
C ALA A 44 -6.20 12.11 -0.93
N GLU A 45 -6.09 13.42 -1.13
CA GLU A 45 -6.24 14.43 -0.08
C GLU A 45 -7.64 14.36 0.56
N ARG A 46 -8.70 14.27 -0.26
CA ARG A 46 -10.08 14.11 0.22
C ARG A 46 -10.25 12.85 1.08
N LEU A 47 -9.57 11.76 0.72
CA LEU A 47 -9.58 10.49 1.47
C LEU A 47 -8.61 10.47 2.65
N GLY A 48 -7.75 11.50 2.82
CA GLY A 48 -6.75 11.57 3.88
C GLY A 48 -5.62 10.55 3.74
N ILE A 49 -5.30 10.11 2.51
CA ILE A 49 -4.26 9.11 2.23
C ILE A 49 -3.24 9.64 1.21
N PRO A 50 -2.00 9.11 1.18
CA PRO A 50 -1.04 9.46 0.12
C PRO A 50 -1.54 9.05 -1.27
N TYR A 51 -1.30 9.86 -2.29
CA TYR A 51 -1.73 9.57 -3.67
C TYR A 51 -1.13 8.27 -4.21
N GLN A 52 0.07 7.89 -3.79
CA GLN A 52 0.69 6.61 -4.16
C GLN A 52 -0.07 5.43 -3.56
N THR A 53 -0.60 5.57 -2.33
CA THR A 53 -1.44 4.56 -1.69
C THR A 53 -2.77 4.43 -2.42
N LEU A 54 -3.39 5.56 -2.81
CA LEU A 54 -4.60 5.54 -3.62
C LEU A 54 -4.35 4.85 -4.97
N ALA A 55 -3.27 5.22 -5.68
CA ALA A 55 -2.87 4.60 -6.94
C ALA A 55 -2.69 3.08 -6.80
N GLN A 56 -1.98 2.64 -5.77
CA GLN A 56 -1.76 1.22 -5.49
C GLN A 56 -3.08 0.50 -5.20
N SER A 57 -4.00 1.13 -4.46
CA SER A 57 -5.31 0.55 -4.17
C SER A 57 -6.18 0.41 -5.42
N ILE A 58 -6.12 1.38 -6.34
CA ILE A 58 -6.84 1.33 -7.63
C ILE A 58 -6.30 0.18 -8.47
N LEU A 59 -4.98 0.08 -8.62
CA LEU A 59 -4.35 -1.01 -9.38
C LEU A 59 -4.69 -2.38 -8.78
N HIS A 60 -4.67 -2.50 -7.44
CA HIS A 60 -5.04 -3.75 -6.77
C HIS A 60 -6.49 -4.13 -7.06
N ARG A 61 -7.44 -3.21 -6.84
CA ARG A 61 -8.89 -3.46 -7.09
C ARG A 61 -9.19 -3.73 -8.56
N PHE A 62 -8.44 -3.11 -9.47
CA PHE A 62 -8.57 -3.39 -10.90
C PHE A 62 -8.16 -4.84 -11.22
N VAL A 63 -7.03 -5.30 -10.68
CA VAL A 63 -6.55 -6.68 -10.90
C VAL A 63 -7.40 -7.72 -10.17
N THR A 64 -7.97 -7.40 -8.99
CA THR A 64 -8.88 -8.31 -8.27
C THR A 64 -10.31 -8.32 -8.79
N GLY A 65 -10.65 -7.43 -9.73
CA GLY A 65 -12.00 -7.32 -10.30
C GLY A 65 -13.01 -6.58 -9.41
N GLU A 66 -12.55 -5.96 -8.32
CA GLU A 66 -13.39 -5.16 -7.42
C GLU A 66 -13.70 -3.76 -7.97
N LEU A 67 -12.93 -3.29 -8.96
CA LEU A 67 -13.15 -2.00 -9.59
C LEU A 67 -14.20 -2.12 -10.71
N VAL A 68 -15.45 -1.78 -10.39
CA VAL A 68 -16.55 -1.76 -11.37
C VAL A 68 -16.56 -0.44 -12.14
N ASP A 69 -16.48 -0.50 -13.47
CA ASP A 69 -16.68 0.67 -14.32
C ASP A 69 -18.11 1.21 -14.14
N LYS A 70 -18.25 2.50 -13.84
CA LYS A 70 -19.58 3.12 -13.71
C LYS A 70 -20.37 3.04 -15.03
N LYS A 71 -19.71 2.93 -16.19
CA LYS A 71 -20.37 2.76 -17.49
C LYS A 71 -21.02 1.37 -17.68
N SER A 72 -20.59 0.34 -16.95
CA SER A 72 -21.14 -1.01 -17.10
C SER A 72 -22.42 -1.27 -16.30
N ARG A 73 -22.85 -0.33 -15.45
CA ARG A 73 -24.11 -0.39 -14.69
C ARG A 73 -25.32 0.20 -15.42
N ALA A 74 -25.14 0.72 -16.63
CA ALA A 74 -26.25 1.09 -17.51
C ALA A 74 -26.58 -0.11 -18.41
N GLY A 75 -27.29 -1.09 -17.85
CA GLY A 75 -27.78 -2.29 -18.52
C GLY A 75 -29.01 -2.82 -17.83
#